data_AF-F9S5X6-F1
#
_entry.id   AF-F9S5X6-F1
#
_cell.length_a   1.000
_cell.length_b   1.000
_cell.length_c   1.000
_cell.angle_alpha   90.00
_cell.angle_beta   90.00
_cell.angle_gamma   90.00
#
_symmetry.space_group_name_H-M   'P 1'
#
loop_
_entity.id
_entity.type
_entity.pdbx_description
1 polymer ?
#
loop_
_entity_poly.entity_id
_entity_poly.type
_entity_poly.pdbx_seq_one_letter_code
_entity_poly.pdbx_strand_id
1 'polypeptide(L)'
;STGTGSDALHYFNRGGELFGFDPLNDFLSNAHLNLFGPSGSGKSATLVGICLRLLATHRPRLFVIEAGNSFGLLGAYCERMGLKVNRVQLSGSSKGILAPFADAKHLVGQEVAHVCSDESLDIEHLNDNDSEDDEQRDILGELEIMARLMITGGEENELADYRRADSAMVRDAIKAAAELAHERYTVRPTHIKEQLITFSQDAQRPD
;
A
#
# COMPACT_ATOMS: atom_id res chain seq x y z
N SER A 1 21.51 26.80 13.96
CA SER A 1 20.75 25.88 14.83
C SER A 1 21.42 24.53 14.80
N THR A 2 21.60 23.89 15.95
CA THR A 2 22.26 22.58 16.13
C THR A 2 21.25 21.43 16.33
N GLY A 3 19.96 21.71 16.11
CA GLY A 3 18.88 20.75 16.33
C GLY A 3 18.51 20.64 17.80
N THR A 4 18.11 19.45 18.24
CA THR A 4 17.77 19.13 19.64
C THR A 4 18.98 18.64 20.43
N GLY A 5 20.11 18.39 19.76
CA GLY A 5 21.30 17.81 20.37
C GLY A 5 21.21 16.30 20.57
N SER A 6 20.20 15.63 20.00
CA SER A 6 20.05 14.18 20.10
C SER A 6 21.18 13.42 19.40
N ASP A 7 21.51 12.26 19.97
CA ASP A 7 22.48 11.32 19.42
C ASP A 7 21.94 10.33 18.36
N ALA A 8 20.64 10.40 18.06
CA ALA A 8 19.98 9.46 17.16
C ALA A 8 20.37 9.67 15.69
N LEU A 9 20.13 10.86 15.14
CA LEU A 9 20.58 11.24 13.80
C LEU A 9 21.45 12.48 13.87
N HIS A 10 22.64 12.38 13.28
CA HIS A 10 23.56 13.50 13.18
C HIS A 10 24.00 13.80 11.76
N TYR A 11 24.13 15.09 11.49
CA TYR A 11 24.68 15.69 10.28
C TYR A 11 25.51 16.92 10.65
N PHE A 12 25.91 17.69 9.65
CA PHE A 12 26.61 18.96 9.83
C PHE A 12 25.77 20.09 9.28
N ASN A 13 25.67 21.19 10.04
CA ASN A 13 25.12 22.41 9.50
C ASN A 13 26.11 23.07 8.53
N ARG A 14 25.71 24.16 7.86
CA ARG A 14 26.59 24.87 6.90
C ARG A 14 27.89 25.40 7.51
N GLY A 15 27.90 25.69 8.82
CA GLY A 15 29.09 26.11 9.56
C GLY A 15 30.02 24.96 9.96
N GLY A 16 29.66 23.72 9.67
CA GLY A 16 30.42 22.53 10.05
C GLY A 16 30.18 22.07 11.49
N GLU A 17 29.24 22.68 12.22
CA GLU A 17 28.88 22.24 13.56
C GLU A 17 27.95 21.02 13.49
N LEU A 18 28.00 20.17 14.52
CA LEU A 18 27.14 19.02 14.64
C LEU A 18 25.67 19.46 14.73
N PHE A 19 24.83 18.86 13.89
CA PHE A 19 23.38 19.02 13.89
C PHE A 19 22.74 17.68 14.23
N GLY A 20 22.08 17.59 15.39
CA GLY A 20 21.52 16.35 15.94
C GLY A 20 20.01 16.44 16.17
N PHE A 21 19.27 15.40 15.79
CA PHE A 21 17.85 15.25 16.08
C PHE A 21 17.41 13.77 16.11
N ASP A 22 16.30 13.50 16.77
CA ASP A 22 15.65 12.18 16.85
C ASP A 22 14.23 12.23 16.29
N PRO A 23 13.97 11.66 15.10
CA PRO A 23 12.63 11.68 14.56
C PRO A 23 11.62 10.92 15.43
N LEU A 24 12.05 9.99 16.28
CA LEU A 24 11.13 9.21 17.12
C LEU A 24 10.78 9.89 18.45
N ASN A 25 11.48 10.97 18.83
CA ASN A 25 11.24 11.68 20.09
C ASN A 25 11.03 13.20 19.91
N ASP A 26 11.61 13.79 18.86
CA ASP A 26 11.64 15.25 18.66
C ASP A 26 10.55 15.76 17.69
N PHE A 27 9.46 15.00 17.51
CA PHE A 27 8.35 15.38 16.63
C PHE A 27 7.27 16.16 17.39
N LEU A 28 6.62 17.12 16.73
CA LEU A 28 5.46 17.84 17.29
C LEU A 28 4.15 17.08 17.08
N SER A 29 3.91 16.67 15.83
CA SER A 29 2.73 15.91 15.44
C SER A 29 3.12 14.55 14.87
N ASN A 30 3.90 14.54 13.78
CA ASN A 30 4.30 13.33 13.07
C ASN A 30 5.79 13.35 12.68
N ALA A 31 6.38 12.16 12.55
CA ALA A 31 7.79 11.95 12.24
C ALA A 31 8.05 11.53 10.78
N HIS A 32 7.37 12.17 9.82
CA HIS A 32 7.50 11.81 8.40
C HIS A 32 8.74 12.43 7.76
N LEU A 33 9.34 11.68 6.82
CA LEU A 33 10.48 12.12 6.03
C LEU A 33 10.17 11.96 4.53
N ASN A 34 10.21 13.07 3.80
CA ASN A 34 10.19 13.08 2.33
C ASN A 34 11.61 13.34 1.81
N LEU A 35 12.14 12.43 1.00
CA LEU A 35 13.50 12.51 0.45
C LEU A 35 13.49 12.51 -1.09
N PHE A 36 13.82 13.66 -1.68
CA PHE A 36 13.81 13.86 -3.13
C PHE A 36 15.22 13.88 -3.72
N GLY A 37 15.33 13.48 -4.99
CA GLY A 37 16.56 13.58 -5.77
C GLY A 37 16.54 12.66 -7.00
N PRO A 38 17.37 12.95 -8.03
CA PRO A 38 17.45 12.12 -9.23
C PRO A 38 18.03 10.73 -8.94
N SER A 39 18.00 9.84 -9.93
CA SER A 39 18.72 8.56 -9.82
C SER A 39 20.22 8.82 -9.57
N GLY A 40 20.83 8.03 -8.70
CA GLY A 40 22.25 8.20 -8.31
C GLY A 40 22.54 9.28 -7.28
N SER A 41 21.56 10.08 -6.82
CA SER A 41 21.78 11.15 -5.82
C SER A 41 22.03 10.66 -4.39
N GLY A 42 22.08 9.34 -4.17
CA GLY A 42 22.35 8.75 -2.86
C GLY A 42 21.15 8.51 -1.94
N LYS A 43 19.90 8.64 -2.43
CA LYS A 43 18.68 8.46 -1.59
C LYS A 43 18.69 7.16 -0.78
N SER A 44 18.89 6.02 -1.44
CA SER A 44 18.91 4.72 -0.76
C SER A 44 20.06 4.59 0.23
N ALA A 45 21.24 5.14 -0.10
CA ALA A 45 22.38 5.14 0.82
C ALA A 45 22.09 5.96 2.08
N THR A 46 21.48 7.14 1.92
CA THR A 46 21.04 7.98 3.04
C THR A 46 20.01 7.27 3.91
N LEU A 47 18.99 6.65 3.31
CA LEU A 47 17.96 5.91 4.05
C LEU A 47 18.55 4.70 4.79
N VAL A 48 19.45 3.93 4.19
CA VAL A 48 20.14 2.83 4.87
C VAL A 48 20.93 3.35 6.08
N GLY A 49 21.63 4.48 5.94
CA GLY A 49 22.33 5.13 7.04
C GLY A 49 21.40 5.56 8.18
N ILE A 50 20.23 6.13 7.86
CA ILE A 50 19.19 6.47 8.83
C ILE A 50 18.68 5.21 9.54
N CYS A 51 18.32 4.16 8.79
CA CYS A 51 17.84 2.91 9.37
C CYS A 51 18.86 2.27 10.32
N LEU A 52 20.14 2.25 9.96
CA LEU A 52 21.19 1.71 10.83
C LEU A 52 21.28 2.46 12.16
N ARG A 53 21.22 3.79 12.13
CA ARG A 53 21.25 4.64 13.33
C ARG A 53 20.02 4.43 14.20
N LEU A 54 18.83 4.43 13.60
CA LEU A 54 17.59 4.15 14.33
C LEU A 54 17.58 2.74 14.92
N LEU A 55 18.06 1.73 14.20
CA LEU A 55 18.23 0.37 14.72
C LEU A 55 19.21 0.31 15.89
N ALA A 56 20.29 1.08 15.85
CA ALA A 56 21.28 1.12 16.92
C ALA A 56 20.72 1.79 18.19
N THR A 57 20.02 2.91 18.05
CA THR A 57 19.52 3.71 19.18
C THR A 57 18.22 3.15 19.75
N HIS A 58 17.23 2.87 18.89
CA HIS A 58 15.85 2.57 19.31
C HIS A 58 15.42 1.13 19.04
N ARG A 59 16.14 0.42 18.17
CA ARG A 59 15.77 -0.93 17.68
C ARG A 59 14.30 -1.03 17.24
N PRO A 60 13.77 -0.08 16.42
CA PRO A 60 12.38 -0.11 16.02
C PRO A 60 12.10 -1.30 15.09
N ARG A 61 10.84 -1.69 14.98
CA ARG A 61 10.40 -2.60 13.92
C ARG A 61 10.37 -1.83 12.60
N LEU A 62 11.19 -2.26 11.64
CA LEU A 62 11.25 -1.65 10.31
C LEU A 62 10.44 -2.45 9.29
N PHE A 63 9.67 -1.73 8.47
CA PHE A 63 9.05 -2.23 7.25
C PHE A 63 9.66 -1.47 6.08
N VAL A 64 10.17 -2.19 5.09
CA VAL A 64 10.84 -1.60 3.92
C VAL A 64 10.16 -2.16 2.68
N ILE A 65 9.63 -1.26 1.87
CA ILE A 65 9.00 -1.56 0.58
C ILE A 65 9.87 -0.88 -0.47
N GLU A 66 10.46 -1.64 -1.39
CA GLU A 66 11.39 -1.10 -2.37
C GLU A 66 11.34 -1.83 -3.71
N ALA A 67 11.82 -1.14 -4.75
CA ALA A 67 12.15 -1.71 -6.05
C ALA A 67 13.68 -1.61 -6.26
N GLY A 68 14.33 -2.73 -6.63
CA GLY A 68 15.76 -2.75 -6.98
C GLY A 68 16.74 -3.24 -5.90
N ASN A 69 16.26 -3.72 -4.75
CA ASN A 69 17.06 -4.41 -3.72
C ASN A 69 18.23 -3.59 -3.11
N SER A 70 18.04 -2.27 -2.97
CA SER A 70 18.95 -1.36 -2.27
C SER A 70 19.13 -1.70 -0.78
N PHE A 71 18.10 -2.21 -0.11
CA PHE A 71 18.12 -2.52 1.32
C PHE A 71 18.42 -4.01 1.60
N GLY A 72 18.63 -4.83 0.56
CA GLY A 72 18.95 -6.25 0.72
C GLY A 72 20.15 -6.51 1.63
N LEU A 73 21.21 -5.71 1.49
CA LEU A 73 22.41 -5.77 2.33
C LEU A 73 22.15 -5.32 3.77
N LEU A 74 21.28 -4.32 3.99
CA LEU A 74 20.84 -3.92 5.32
C LEU A 74 20.15 -5.08 6.03
N GLY A 75 19.24 -5.76 5.35
CA GLY A 75 18.60 -6.96 5.88
C GLY A 75 19.61 -8.06 6.25
N ALA A 76 20.63 -8.27 5.41
CA ALA A 76 21.63 -9.32 5.63
C ALA A 76 22.53 -8.98 6.82
N TYR A 77 22.84 -7.70 6.97
CA TYR A 77 23.51 -7.18 8.14
C TYR A 77 22.68 -7.39 9.41
N CYS A 78 21.38 -7.07 9.38
CA CYS A 78 20.47 -7.27 10.51
C CYS A 78 20.40 -8.75 10.94
N GLU A 79 20.26 -9.69 10.00
CA GLU A 79 20.30 -11.13 10.27
C GLU A 79 21.60 -11.55 10.95
N ARG A 80 22.75 -11.09 10.43
CA ARG A 80 24.07 -11.36 11.04
C ARG A 80 24.19 -10.81 12.46
N MET A 81 23.50 -9.71 12.76
CA MET A 81 23.43 -9.12 14.11
C MET A 81 22.36 -9.78 15.01
N GLY A 82 21.77 -10.91 14.58
CA GLY A 82 20.81 -11.68 15.36
C GLY A 82 19.38 -11.12 15.34
N LEU A 83 19.06 -10.19 14.43
CA LEU A 83 17.69 -9.71 14.25
C LEU A 83 16.89 -10.67 13.38
N LYS A 84 15.59 -10.80 13.68
CA LYS A 84 14.65 -11.50 12.82
C LYS A 84 14.36 -10.62 11.60
N VAL A 85 14.63 -11.13 10.40
CA VAL A 85 14.32 -10.47 9.13
C VAL A 85 13.39 -11.38 8.34
N ASN A 86 12.31 -10.80 7.82
CA ASN A 86 11.42 -11.48 6.87
C ASN A 86 11.58 -10.80 5.52
N ARG A 87 11.98 -11.55 4.50
CA ARG A 87 12.09 -11.05 3.13
C ARG A 87 11.02 -11.67 2.26
N VAL A 88 10.24 -10.83 1.59
CA VAL A 88 9.27 -11.23 0.57
C VAL A 88 9.69 -10.56 -0.72
N GLN A 89 10.08 -11.36 -1.71
CA GLN A 89 10.38 -10.88 -3.06
C GLN A 89 9.18 -11.18 -3.94
N LEU A 90 8.64 -10.15 -4.57
CA LEU A 90 7.58 -10.25 -5.56
C LEU A 90 8.24 -10.24 -6.95
N SER A 91 8.11 -11.35 -7.66
CA SER A 91 8.55 -11.51 -9.05
C SER A 91 7.57 -12.42 -9.78
N GLY A 92 7.60 -12.44 -11.12
CA GLY A 92 6.73 -13.32 -11.91
C GLY A 92 6.90 -14.82 -11.60
N SER A 93 8.03 -15.20 -11.01
CA SER A 93 8.31 -16.57 -10.54
C SER A 93 8.19 -16.75 -9.03
N SER A 94 7.84 -15.69 -8.29
CA SER A 94 7.77 -15.75 -6.83
C SER A 94 6.57 -16.59 -6.39
N LYS A 95 6.80 -17.41 -5.35
CA LYS A 95 5.72 -18.08 -4.61
C LYS A 95 5.13 -17.18 -3.51
N GLY A 96 5.49 -15.90 -3.50
CA GLY A 96 5.01 -14.95 -2.52
C GLY A 96 3.50 -14.83 -2.63
N ILE A 97 2.80 -15.14 -1.54
CA ILE A 97 1.34 -15.05 -1.49
C ILE A 97 1.00 -13.63 -1.03
N LEU A 98 0.63 -12.77 -1.96
CA LEU A 98 -0.17 -11.60 -1.62
C LEU A 98 -1.64 -12.02 -1.60
N ALA A 99 -2.35 -11.58 -0.57
CA ALA A 99 -3.79 -11.77 -0.45
C ALA A 99 -4.48 -10.39 -0.57
N PRO A 100 -4.48 -9.78 -1.77
CA PRO A 100 -5.01 -8.43 -1.97
C PRO A 100 -6.47 -8.30 -1.51
N PHE A 101 -7.25 -9.38 -1.68
CA PHE A 101 -8.65 -9.43 -1.30
C PHE A 101 -8.90 -10.05 0.09
N ALA A 102 -7.89 -10.06 0.98
CA ALA A 102 -8.04 -10.67 2.31
C ALA A 102 -9.13 -9.99 3.16
N ASP A 103 -9.30 -8.68 3.00
CA ASP A 103 -10.26 -7.88 3.75
C ASP A 103 -11.68 -7.98 3.20
N ALA A 104 -11.89 -8.64 2.05
CA ALA A 104 -13.23 -8.85 1.47
C ALA A 104 -14.19 -9.57 2.43
N LYS A 105 -13.66 -10.36 3.38
CA LYS A 105 -14.43 -10.99 4.45
C LYS A 105 -15.26 -9.99 5.29
N HIS A 106 -14.83 -8.73 5.37
CA HIS A 106 -15.52 -7.68 6.12
C HIS A 106 -16.72 -7.11 5.37
N LEU A 107 -16.83 -7.38 4.05
CA LEU A 107 -17.95 -6.92 3.24
C LEU A 107 -19.19 -7.80 3.39
N VAL A 108 -19.10 -8.98 4.02
CA VAL A 108 -20.24 -9.90 4.13
C VAL A 108 -21.39 -9.24 4.91
N GLY A 109 -22.61 -9.30 4.37
CA GLY A 109 -23.80 -8.67 4.97
C GLY A 109 -23.92 -7.15 4.81
N GLN A 110 -22.91 -6.45 4.26
CA GLN A 110 -23.00 -5.01 3.96
C GLN A 110 -23.68 -4.74 2.60
N GLU A 111 -24.37 -3.61 2.45
CA GLU A 111 -24.90 -3.20 1.15
C GLU A 111 -23.78 -2.71 0.23
N VAL A 112 -23.95 -2.87 -1.09
CA VAL A 112 -22.97 -2.40 -2.08
C VAL A 112 -23.24 -0.92 -2.36
N ALA A 113 -22.33 -0.06 -1.92
CA ALA A 113 -22.35 1.34 -2.34
C ALA A 113 -21.85 1.45 -3.78
N HIS A 114 -22.67 1.97 -4.68
CA HIS A 114 -22.30 2.21 -6.07
C HIS A 114 -21.85 3.65 -6.27
N VAL A 115 -20.89 3.83 -7.18
CA VAL A 115 -20.40 5.16 -7.57
C VAL A 115 -21.50 5.88 -8.34
N CYS A 116 -21.77 7.14 -7.99
CA CYS A 116 -22.85 7.92 -8.58
C CYS A 116 -22.48 8.56 -9.93
N SER A 117 -21.19 8.82 -10.20
CA SER A 117 -20.74 9.50 -11.42
C SER A 117 -19.38 8.98 -11.92
N ASP A 118 -19.02 9.22 -13.19
CA ASP A 118 -17.71 8.78 -13.71
C ASP A 118 -16.57 9.61 -13.09
N GLU A 119 -16.79 10.86 -12.71
CA GLU A 119 -15.78 11.72 -12.07
C GLU A 119 -15.37 11.24 -10.67
N SER A 120 -16.20 10.43 -10.02
CA SER A 120 -15.86 9.82 -8.72
C SER A 120 -15.04 8.53 -8.85
N LEU A 121 -14.66 8.15 -10.07
CA LEU A 121 -13.75 7.04 -10.34
C LEU A 121 -12.27 7.46 -10.35
N ASP A 122 -11.97 8.76 -10.43
CA ASP A 122 -10.60 9.26 -10.50
C ASP A 122 -9.79 8.80 -9.28
N ILE A 123 -8.61 8.21 -9.54
CA ILE A 123 -7.78 7.58 -8.50
C ILE A 123 -7.37 8.57 -7.42
N GLU A 124 -7.24 9.85 -7.78
CA GLU A 124 -6.93 10.95 -6.85
C GLU A 124 -8.07 11.22 -5.86
N HIS A 125 -9.32 10.90 -6.21
CA HIS A 125 -10.51 11.12 -5.40
C HIS A 125 -10.99 9.88 -4.64
N LEU A 126 -10.35 8.72 -4.82
CA LEU A 126 -10.78 7.48 -4.17
C LEU A 126 -10.51 7.44 -2.65
N ASN A 127 -9.66 8.33 -2.15
CA ASN A 127 -9.47 8.58 -0.71
C ASN A 127 -10.09 9.91 -0.25
N ASP A 128 -10.68 10.71 -1.15
CA ASP A 128 -11.27 12.01 -0.79
C ASP A 128 -12.64 11.88 -0.12
N ASN A 129 -13.20 10.67 -0.08
CA ASN A 129 -14.39 10.35 0.73
C ASN A 129 -14.09 10.17 2.22
N ASP A 130 -12.84 10.38 2.66
CA ASP A 130 -12.51 10.62 4.07
C ASP A 130 -13.11 11.98 4.48
N SER A 131 -14.43 12.04 4.66
CA SER A 131 -15.03 13.13 5.40
C SER A 131 -14.40 13.13 6.80
N GLU A 132 -14.09 14.29 7.39
CA GLU A 132 -13.42 14.37 8.70
C GLU A 132 -14.20 13.63 9.82
N ASP A 133 -15.47 13.25 9.57
CA ASP A 133 -16.35 12.49 10.46
C ASP A 133 -16.48 10.98 10.11
N ASP A 134 -16.04 10.51 8.93
CA ASP A 134 -16.07 9.09 8.55
C ASP A 134 -14.73 8.40 8.87
N GLU A 135 -14.52 8.07 10.15
CA GLU A 135 -13.39 7.23 10.60
C GLU A 135 -13.46 5.77 10.09
N GLN A 136 -14.43 5.42 9.26
CA GLN A 136 -14.72 4.06 8.84
C GLN A 136 -14.07 3.74 7.49
N ARG A 137 -12.98 2.96 7.54
CA ARG A 137 -12.21 2.47 6.38
C ARG A 137 -13.10 1.95 5.23
N ASP A 138 -13.00 2.55 4.05
CA ASP A 138 -13.69 2.10 2.83
C ASP A 138 -13.02 0.86 2.22
N ILE A 139 -13.33 -0.30 2.80
CA ILE A 139 -12.80 -1.60 2.34
C ILE A 139 -13.25 -1.91 0.91
N LEU A 140 -14.47 -1.56 0.52
CA LEU A 140 -14.96 -1.86 -0.82
C LEU A 140 -14.21 -1.03 -1.88
N GLY A 141 -14.00 0.26 -1.61
CA GLY A 141 -13.20 1.15 -2.45
C GLY A 141 -11.76 0.67 -2.59
N GLU A 142 -11.09 0.33 -1.49
CA GLU A 142 -9.72 -0.21 -1.52
C GLU A 142 -9.59 -1.48 -2.38
N LEU A 143 -10.54 -2.41 -2.23
CA LEU A 143 -10.53 -3.66 -2.98
C LEU A 143 -10.87 -3.44 -4.46
N GLU A 144 -11.74 -2.48 -4.76
CA GLU A 144 -12.07 -2.10 -6.12
C GLU A 144 -10.88 -1.45 -6.83
N ILE A 145 -10.10 -0.59 -6.16
CA ILE A 145 -8.82 -0.07 -6.67
C ILE A 145 -7.89 -1.23 -7.07
N MET A 146 -7.73 -2.22 -6.18
CA MET A 146 -6.88 -3.38 -6.45
C MET A 146 -7.38 -4.19 -7.65
N ALA A 147 -8.69 -4.45 -7.74
CA ALA A 147 -9.29 -5.17 -8.86
C ALA A 147 -9.13 -4.40 -10.17
N ARG A 148 -9.38 -3.09 -10.15
CA ARG A 148 -9.22 -2.19 -11.30
C ARG A 148 -7.80 -2.22 -11.84
N LEU A 149 -6.80 -2.06 -10.98
CA LEU A 149 -5.38 -2.18 -11.34
C LEU A 149 -5.05 -3.54 -11.99
N MET A 150 -5.65 -4.63 -11.50
CA MET A 150 -5.45 -5.96 -12.08
C MET A 150 -6.14 -6.15 -13.43
N ILE A 151 -7.30 -5.51 -13.63
CA ILE A 151 -8.09 -5.59 -14.87
C ILE A 151 -7.41 -4.76 -15.97
N THR A 152 -7.05 -3.51 -15.66
CA THR A 152 -6.46 -2.57 -16.64
C THR A 152 -4.95 -2.77 -16.82
N GLY A 153 -4.31 -3.55 -15.95
CA GLY A 153 -2.85 -3.68 -15.92
C GLY A 153 -2.11 -2.40 -15.52
N GLY A 154 -2.83 -1.35 -15.11
CA GLY A 154 -2.28 -0.01 -14.89
C GLY A 154 -1.96 0.75 -16.18
N GLU A 155 -2.47 0.30 -17.34
CA GLU A 155 -2.29 0.99 -18.61
C GLU A 155 -3.27 2.18 -18.74
N GLU A 156 -2.77 3.35 -19.12
CA GLU A 156 -3.58 4.58 -19.20
C GLU A 156 -4.77 4.46 -20.16
N ASN A 157 -4.60 3.73 -21.27
CA ASN A 157 -5.67 3.53 -22.25
C ASN A 157 -6.82 2.68 -21.68
N GLU A 158 -6.50 1.56 -21.03
CA GLU A 158 -7.47 0.67 -20.38
C GLU A 158 -8.16 1.37 -19.20
N LEU A 159 -7.43 2.24 -18.48
CA LEU A 159 -8.01 3.08 -17.42
C LEU A 159 -9.01 4.11 -17.97
N ALA A 160 -8.74 4.70 -19.14
CA ALA A 160 -9.66 5.65 -19.77
C ALA A 160 -10.95 4.97 -20.28
N ASP A 161 -10.88 3.68 -20.62
CA ASP A 161 -12.04 2.89 -21.04
C ASP A 161 -12.87 2.33 -19.87
N TYR A 162 -12.34 2.38 -18.63
CA TYR A 162 -13.02 1.90 -17.43
C TYR A 162 -14.09 2.88 -16.94
N ARG A 163 -15.37 2.49 -17.00
CA ARG A 163 -16.52 3.35 -16.72
C ARG A 163 -17.23 2.99 -15.42
N ARG A 164 -18.22 3.80 -15.02
CA ARG A 164 -19.07 3.53 -13.84
C ARG A 164 -19.78 2.18 -13.91
N ALA A 165 -20.17 1.73 -15.10
CA ALA A 165 -20.77 0.41 -15.29
C ALA A 165 -19.79 -0.72 -14.92
N ASP A 166 -18.54 -0.61 -15.37
CA ASP A 166 -17.47 -1.56 -15.03
C ASP A 166 -17.19 -1.54 -13.53
N SER A 167 -17.09 -0.35 -12.94
CA SER A 167 -16.91 -0.19 -11.48
C SER A 167 -18.04 -0.84 -10.69
N ALA A 168 -19.30 -0.63 -11.08
CA ALA A 168 -20.45 -1.26 -10.43
C ALA A 168 -20.38 -2.79 -10.54
N MET A 169 -20.06 -3.31 -11.73
CA MET A 169 -19.91 -4.75 -11.96
C MET A 169 -18.76 -5.35 -11.13
N VAL A 170 -17.63 -4.66 -11.00
CA VAL A 170 -16.48 -5.10 -10.19
C VAL A 170 -16.84 -5.11 -8.71
N ARG A 171 -17.54 -4.08 -8.20
CA ARG A 171 -18.00 -4.02 -6.80
C ARG A 171 -18.95 -5.16 -6.47
N ASP A 172 -19.92 -5.43 -7.35
CA ASP A 172 -20.82 -6.58 -7.23
C ASP A 172 -20.05 -7.90 -7.21
N ALA A 173 -19.05 -8.05 -8.08
CA ALA A 173 -18.27 -9.29 -8.18
C ALA A 173 -17.43 -9.52 -6.93
N ILE A 174 -16.82 -8.46 -6.37
CA ILE A 174 -16.09 -8.52 -5.09
C ILE A 174 -17.04 -8.94 -3.97
N LYS A 175 -18.22 -8.33 -3.91
CA LYS A 175 -19.24 -8.63 -2.90
C LYS A 175 -19.74 -10.07 -3.00
N ALA A 176 -20.12 -10.51 -4.19
CA ALA A 176 -20.59 -11.88 -4.43
C ALA A 176 -19.50 -12.92 -4.09
N ALA A 177 -18.24 -12.62 -4.43
CA ALA A 177 -17.11 -13.46 -4.06
C ALA A 177 -16.89 -13.51 -2.54
N ALA A 178 -17.09 -12.40 -1.83
CA ALA A 178 -17.01 -12.34 -0.37
C ALA A 178 -18.09 -13.17 0.31
N GLU A 179 -19.34 -13.09 -0.16
CA GLU A 179 -20.46 -13.87 0.37
C GLU A 179 -20.27 -15.37 0.15
N LEU A 180 -19.81 -15.77 -1.05
CA LEU A 180 -19.53 -17.16 -1.36
C LEU A 180 -18.40 -17.74 -0.50
N ALA A 181 -17.38 -16.94 -0.24
CA ALA A 181 -16.20 -17.32 0.53
C ALA A 181 -16.42 -17.30 2.05
N HIS A 182 -17.53 -16.73 2.51
CA HIS A 182 -17.80 -16.49 3.93
C HIS A 182 -17.58 -17.76 4.76
N GLU A 183 -16.75 -17.63 5.81
CA GLU A 183 -16.34 -18.70 6.74
C GLU A 183 -15.59 -19.90 6.12
N ARG A 184 -15.45 -19.97 4.79
CA ARG A 184 -14.83 -21.10 4.08
C ARG A 184 -13.37 -20.86 3.73
N TYR A 185 -13.06 -19.70 3.16
CA TYR A 185 -11.73 -19.38 2.68
C TYR A 185 -11.53 -17.87 2.49
N THR A 186 -10.27 -17.45 2.36
CA THR A 186 -9.94 -16.06 2.01
C THR A 186 -10.22 -15.82 0.52
N VAL A 187 -10.85 -14.68 0.20
CA VAL A 187 -11.11 -14.28 -1.20
C VAL A 187 -9.78 -14.11 -1.96
N ARG A 188 -9.77 -14.56 -3.21
CA ARG A 188 -8.62 -14.55 -4.12
C ARG A 188 -9.03 -13.88 -5.43
N PRO A 189 -8.08 -13.37 -6.22
CA PRO A 189 -8.37 -12.82 -7.55
C PRO A 189 -9.18 -13.77 -8.44
N THR A 190 -8.95 -15.09 -8.33
CA THR A 190 -9.68 -16.11 -9.08
C THR A 190 -11.17 -16.13 -8.77
N HIS A 191 -11.57 -15.92 -7.51
CA HIS A 191 -12.99 -15.93 -7.14
C HIS A 191 -13.73 -14.75 -7.73
N ILE A 192 -13.10 -13.57 -7.77
CA ILE A 192 -13.69 -12.37 -8.38
C ILE A 192 -13.81 -12.56 -9.90
N LYS A 193 -12.76 -13.08 -10.54
CA LYS A 193 -12.80 -13.46 -11.96
C LYS A 193 -13.95 -14.41 -12.27
N GLU A 194 -14.16 -15.44 -11.44
CA GLU A 194 -15.27 -16.40 -11.61
C GLU A 194 -16.64 -15.72 -11.51
N GLN A 195 -16.81 -14.74 -10.60
CA GLN A 195 -18.05 -13.95 -10.52
C GLN A 195 -18.24 -13.10 -11.78
N LEU A 196 -17.22 -12.40 -12.26
CA LEU A 196 -17.30 -11.62 -13.51
C LEU A 196 -17.66 -12.49 -14.72
N ILE A 197 -17.08 -13.68 -14.84
CA ILE A 197 -17.45 -14.65 -15.89
C ILE A 197 -18.91 -15.08 -15.74
N THR A 198 -19.36 -15.34 -14.52
CA THR A 198 -20.76 -15.71 -14.25
C THR A 198 -21.70 -14.59 -14.67
N PHE A 199 -21.37 -13.33 -14.36
CA PHE A 199 -22.16 -12.17 -14.74
C PHE A 199 -22.23 -11.99 -16.27
N SER A 200 -21.13 -12.26 -16.99
CA SER A 200 -21.13 -12.18 -18.47
C SER A 200 -22.05 -13.21 -19.15
N GLN A 201 -22.46 -14.26 -18.42
CA GLN A 201 -23.35 -15.31 -18.93
C GLN A 201 -24.80 -15.10 -18.48
N ASP A 202 -25.05 -14.14 -17.59
CA ASP A 202 -26.37 -13.87 -17.04
C ASP A 202 -27.15 -12.89 -17.93
N ALA A 203 -28.07 -13.43 -18.72
CA ALA A 203 -28.93 -12.65 -19.61
C ALA A 203 -29.96 -11.76 -18.88
N GLN A 204 -30.06 -11.83 -17.55
CA GLN A 204 -30.94 -10.96 -16.76
C GLN A 204 -30.26 -9.69 -16.25
N ARG A 205 -28.93 -9.58 -16.35
CA ARG A 205 -28.23 -8.36 -15.99
C ARG A 205 -28.36 -7.31 -17.11
N PRO A 206 -28.52 -6.02 -16.76
CA PRO A 206 -28.50 -4.95 -17.76
C PRO A 206 -27.13 -4.90 -18.47
N ASP A 207 -27.16 -4.69 -19.78
CA ASP A 207 -25.97 -4.47 -20.63
C ASP A 207 -25.15 -3.25 -20.19
#